data_AF-A0A316YMU1-F1
#
_entry.id   AF-A0A316YMU1-F1
#
_cell.length_a   1.000
_cell.length_b   1.000
_cell.length_c   1.000
_cell.angle_alpha   90.00
_cell.angle_beta   90.00
_cell.angle_gamma   90.00
#
_symmetry.space_group_name_H-M   'P 1'
#
loop_
_entity.id
_entity.type
_entity.pdbx_description
1 polymer ?
#
loop_
_entity_poly.entity_id
_entity_poly.type
_entity_poly.pdbx_seq_one_letter_code
_entity_poly.pdbx_strand_id
1 'polypeptide(L)'
;MQLLSYALSSLVLATSFSTASPSNLSQNITACARAASQLSCSDTKNPVDPTSFGTCCYNGALKPGFKESGLVLATQFYDAKPSTGPNDSTTIHGLWPDYCDGTYPQYCTADSGIPTYTGAQIASLIKQYSPKTYDYMTVYYKDISGNDASFWEHEWNKHGTCFTTLRSYCVAPRNGANQTVSALVGYFEEIVQRFQKLPTFDWLKEAGIVPSTTKTYKLTAIQEALEKKFGATPYIGCSGASKANLDEFWYFYHTYGPIIGGYYVPTPSTTNSSCAAEVSYLPK
;
A
#
# COMPACT_ATOMS: atom_id res chain seq x y z
N MET A 1 18.71 4.19 80.64
CA MET A 1 19.68 3.86 79.58
C MET A 1 19.24 2.56 78.92
N GLN A 2 18.33 2.63 77.95
CA GLN A 2 18.11 1.58 76.93
C GLN A 2 17.18 2.17 75.86
N LEU A 3 17.81 2.53 74.73
CA LEU A 3 17.17 2.82 73.46
C LEU A 3 17.08 1.51 72.67
N LEU A 4 16.04 1.35 71.85
CA LEU A 4 15.93 0.58 70.58
C LEU A 4 14.49 0.07 70.43
N SER A 5 13.79 0.07 69.30
CA SER A 5 13.81 0.81 68.04
C SER A 5 12.57 0.29 67.29
N TYR A 6 11.67 1.17 66.85
CA TYR A 6 10.55 0.78 65.99
C TYR A 6 11.02 0.72 64.53
N ALA A 7 10.96 -0.47 63.91
CA ALA A 7 11.21 -0.62 62.49
C ALA A 7 9.90 -0.37 61.70
N LEU A 8 9.82 0.78 61.03
CA LEU A 8 8.83 1.04 59.99
C LEU A 8 9.28 0.38 58.69
N SER A 9 8.59 -0.67 58.26
CA SER A 9 8.75 -1.23 56.92
C SER A 9 8.06 -0.32 55.90
N SER A 10 8.85 0.32 55.05
CA SER A 10 8.36 1.14 53.94
C SER A 10 8.28 0.27 52.70
N LEU A 11 7.06 -0.03 52.25
CA LEU A 11 6.82 -0.76 50.99
C LEU A 11 7.07 0.22 49.83
N VAL A 12 8.23 0.10 49.18
CA VAL A 12 8.54 0.86 47.96
C VAL A 12 7.89 0.17 46.77
N LEU A 13 6.78 0.72 46.27
CA LEU A 13 6.27 0.37 44.95
C LEU A 13 7.24 0.90 43.89
N ALA A 14 8.08 0.02 43.33
CA ALA A 14 8.89 0.34 42.17
C ALA A 14 7.98 0.39 40.93
N THR A 15 7.57 1.59 40.52
CA THR A 15 7.03 1.82 39.18
C THR A 15 8.17 1.68 38.18
N SER A 16 8.22 0.58 37.45
CA SER A 16 9.15 0.37 36.35
C SER A 16 8.76 1.26 35.16
N PHE A 17 9.29 2.47 35.12
CA PHE A 17 9.35 3.24 33.88
C PHE A 17 10.38 2.56 32.97
N SER A 18 9.91 1.90 31.92
CA SER A 18 10.78 1.36 30.88
C SER A 18 11.32 2.52 30.04
N THR A 19 12.38 3.16 30.54
CA THR A 19 13.16 4.14 29.77
C THR A 19 13.87 3.38 28.65
N ALA A 20 13.47 3.58 27.40
CA ALA A 20 14.24 3.09 26.26
C ALA A 20 15.69 3.60 26.38
N SER A 21 16.67 2.70 26.33
CA SER A 21 18.09 3.06 26.45
C SER A 21 18.48 4.06 25.35
N PRO A 22 19.19 5.16 25.67
CA PRO A 22 19.65 6.16 24.68
C PRO A 22 20.42 5.56 23.50
N SER A 23 21.10 4.43 23.72
CA SER A 23 21.82 3.67 22.69
C SER A 23 20.91 3.20 21.54
N ASN A 24 19.68 2.80 21.85
CA ASN A 24 18.75 2.24 20.88
C ASN A 24 18.14 3.34 20.01
N LEU A 25 17.94 4.55 20.55
CA LEU A 25 17.38 5.67 19.78
C LEU A 25 18.38 6.17 18.72
N SER A 26 19.64 6.36 19.08
CA SER A 26 20.68 6.79 18.13
C SER A 26 20.88 5.77 17.00
N GLN A 27 20.86 4.48 17.33
CA GLN A 27 20.97 3.40 16.34
C GLN A 27 19.75 3.39 15.41
N ASN A 28 18.53 3.52 15.96
CA ASN A 28 17.30 3.55 15.18
C ASN A 28 17.28 4.75 14.20
N ILE A 29 17.64 5.95 14.67
CA ILE A 29 17.73 7.15 13.82
C ILE A 29 18.74 6.93 12.69
N THR A 30 19.92 6.38 13.01
CA THR A 30 20.97 6.14 12.01
C THR A 30 20.53 5.10 10.97
N ALA A 31 19.88 4.02 11.42
CA ALA A 31 19.37 2.97 10.53
C ALA A 31 18.30 3.54 9.58
N CYS A 32 17.34 4.31 10.11
CA CYS A 32 16.30 4.94 9.31
C CYS A 32 16.87 5.99 8.35
N ALA A 33 17.81 6.83 8.77
CA ALA A 33 18.42 7.84 7.90
C ALA A 33 19.16 7.21 6.71
N ARG A 34 19.89 6.11 6.94
CA ARG A 34 20.53 5.34 5.87
C ARG A 34 19.49 4.73 4.93
N ALA A 35 18.50 4.04 5.50
CA ALA A 35 17.46 3.36 4.73
C ALA A 35 16.62 4.35 3.89
N ALA A 36 16.25 5.51 4.44
CA ALA A 36 15.48 6.55 3.75
C ALA A 36 16.21 7.16 2.54
N SER A 37 17.54 7.09 2.51
CA SER A 37 18.36 7.58 1.39
C SER A 37 18.48 6.59 0.23
N GLN A 38 17.97 5.36 0.40
CA GLN A 38 18.00 4.31 -0.61
C GLN A 38 16.67 4.24 -1.33
N LEU A 39 16.72 4.11 -2.66
CA LEU A 39 15.54 3.77 -3.45
C LEU A 39 15.27 2.27 -3.28
N SER A 40 14.03 1.90 -3.01
CA SER A 40 13.67 0.48 -2.93
C SER A 40 14.03 -0.27 -4.22
N CYS A 41 14.41 -1.55 -4.09
CA CYS A 41 14.88 -2.40 -5.18
C CYS A 41 16.15 -1.94 -5.91
N SER A 42 16.93 -1.00 -5.36
CA SER A 42 18.09 -0.44 -6.07
C SER A 42 19.46 -0.76 -5.46
N ASP A 43 19.57 -0.94 -4.13
CA ASP A 43 20.88 -1.12 -3.46
C ASP A 43 21.10 -2.57 -2.98
N THR A 44 21.69 -3.38 -3.86
CA THR A 44 22.09 -4.77 -3.53
C THR A 44 23.42 -4.84 -2.75
N LYS A 45 24.16 -3.73 -2.64
CA LYS A 45 25.46 -3.70 -1.96
C LYS A 45 25.34 -3.42 -0.48
N ASN A 46 24.34 -2.65 -0.08
CA ASN A 46 24.07 -2.28 1.32
C ASN A 46 22.61 -2.57 1.70
N PRO A 47 22.18 -3.84 1.68
CA PRO A 47 20.80 -4.18 1.97
C PRO A 47 20.41 -3.73 3.38
N VAL A 48 19.18 -3.21 3.52
CA VAL A 48 18.62 -2.86 4.82
C VAL A 48 18.39 -4.14 5.63
N ASP A 49 19.00 -4.24 6.81
CA ASP A 49 18.82 -5.36 7.72
C ASP A 49 17.32 -5.48 8.10
N PRO A 50 16.66 -6.62 7.80
CA PRO A 50 15.23 -6.80 8.05
C PRO A 50 14.85 -6.82 9.54
N THR A 51 15.83 -6.95 10.44
CA THR A 51 15.64 -6.88 11.89
C THR A 51 15.87 -5.47 12.46
N SER A 52 16.36 -4.54 11.63
CA SER A 52 16.66 -3.17 12.05
C SER A 52 15.46 -2.23 11.90
N PHE A 53 15.52 -1.12 12.64
CA PHE A 53 14.56 -0.02 12.50
C PHE A 53 14.59 0.67 11.13
N GLY A 54 15.61 0.38 10.29
CA GLY A 54 15.65 0.87 8.91
C GLY A 54 14.42 0.45 8.09
N THR A 55 13.80 -0.69 8.43
CA THR A 55 12.56 -1.17 7.80
C THR A 55 11.33 -0.29 8.07
N CYS A 56 11.42 0.68 8.98
CA CYS A 56 10.39 1.71 9.16
C CYS A 56 10.52 2.86 8.15
N CYS A 57 11.67 3.02 7.51
CA CYS A 57 11.96 4.09 6.55
C CYS A 57 12.27 3.55 5.14
N TYR A 58 12.05 2.26 4.92
CA TYR A 58 12.34 1.57 3.67
C TYR A 58 11.52 0.28 3.63
N ASN A 59 10.77 0.03 2.56
CA ASN A 59 10.02 -1.21 2.46
C ASN A 59 10.93 -2.39 2.08
N GLY A 60 11.43 -3.10 3.09
CA GLY A 60 12.47 -4.11 2.95
C GLY A 60 11.97 -5.56 2.88
N ALA A 61 12.87 -6.49 3.19
CA ALA A 61 12.50 -7.89 3.43
C ALA A 61 11.75 -8.04 4.76
N LEU A 62 10.74 -8.90 4.79
CA LEU A 62 9.91 -9.12 5.98
C LEU A 62 10.69 -9.73 7.15
N LYS A 63 11.63 -10.64 6.86
CA LYS A 63 12.50 -11.28 7.86
C LYS A 63 13.83 -11.72 7.25
N PRO A 64 14.85 -12.11 8.06
CA PRO A 64 16.10 -12.61 7.52
C PRO A 64 15.92 -13.74 6.50
N GLY A 65 16.63 -13.64 5.37
CA GLY A 65 16.57 -14.61 4.28
C GLY A 65 15.36 -14.48 3.34
N PHE A 66 14.46 -13.52 3.56
CA PHE A 66 13.35 -13.25 2.65
C PHE A 66 13.76 -12.26 1.57
N LYS A 67 13.04 -12.29 0.45
CA LYS A 67 13.20 -11.31 -0.63
C LYS A 67 12.74 -9.92 -0.17
N GLU A 68 13.33 -8.89 -0.75
CA GLU A 68 12.94 -7.50 -0.52
C GLU A 68 11.62 -7.19 -1.24
N SER A 69 10.65 -6.62 -0.51
CA SER A 69 9.30 -6.29 -1.01
C SER A 69 9.17 -4.83 -1.49
N GLY A 70 10.23 -4.31 -2.11
CA GLY A 70 10.38 -2.89 -2.41
C GLY A 70 9.62 -2.37 -3.65
N LEU A 71 9.04 -3.25 -4.46
CA LEU A 71 8.29 -2.86 -5.65
C LEU A 71 6.84 -2.62 -5.25
N VAL A 72 6.30 -1.42 -5.49
CA VAL A 72 4.95 -1.05 -5.03
C VAL A 72 4.03 -0.82 -6.21
N LEU A 73 2.89 -1.49 -6.22
CA LEU A 73 1.89 -1.36 -7.28
C LEU A 73 0.69 -0.58 -6.76
N ALA A 74 0.27 0.49 -7.44
CA ALA A 74 -1.05 1.07 -7.28
C ALA A 74 -1.95 0.56 -8.41
N THR A 75 -2.99 -0.20 -8.07
CA THR A 75 -3.79 -0.96 -9.03
C THR A 75 -5.22 -0.42 -9.12
N GLN A 76 -5.77 -0.47 -10.33
CA GLN A 76 -7.09 0.05 -10.65
C GLN A 76 -7.88 -0.95 -11.48
N PHE A 77 -9.20 -0.93 -11.29
CA PHE A 77 -10.17 -1.63 -12.13
C PHE A 77 -10.86 -0.69 -13.11
N TYR A 78 -11.31 -1.27 -14.22
CA TYR A 78 -12.33 -0.73 -15.09
C TYR A 78 -13.44 -1.76 -15.29
N ASP A 79 -14.33 -1.82 -14.31
CA ASP A 79 -15.49 -2.72 -14.35
C ASP A 79 -16.53 -2.16 -15.32
N ALA A 80 -16.52 -2.62 -16.58
CA ALA A 80 -17.51 -2.20 -17.56
C ALA A 80 -18.85 -2.94 -17.37
N LYS A 81 -18.82 -4.25 -17.11
CA LYS A 81 -20.01 -5.11 -17.01
C LYS A 81 -19.81 -6.29 -16.04
N PRO A 82 -20.54 -6.34 -14.90
CA PRO A 82 -21.36 -5.26 -14.36
C PRO A 82 -20.52 -4.01 -14.05
N SER A 83 -21.16 -2.83 -14.08
CA SER A 83 -20.46 -1.56 -13.87
C SER A 83 -20.35 -1.22 -12.38
N THR A 84 -19.17 -0.73 -11.96
CA THR A 84 -18.95 -0.16 -10.62
C THR A 84 -18.35 1.24 -10.68
N GLY A 85 -18.59 2.04 -9.65
CA GLY A 85 -18.09 3.41 -9.55
C GLY A 85 -18.64 4.34 -10.64
N PRO A 86 -18.04 5.53 -10.83
CA PRO A 86 -18.47 6.48 -11.86
C PRO A 86 -18.19 5.99 -13.28
N ASN A 87 -19.05 6.40 -14.22
CA ASN A 87 -18.94 6.06 -15.65
C ASN A 87 -17.71 6.67 -16.33
N ASP A 88 -17.17 7.73 -15.76
CA ASP A 88 -16.02 8.50 -16.25
C ASP A 88 -14.78 8.32 -15.37
N SER A 89 -14.67 7.15 -14.71
CA SER A 89 -13.52 6.85 -13.86
C SER A 89 -13.20 5.37 -13.84
N THR A 90 -11.94 5.04 -13.58
CA THR A 90 -11.55 3.75 -13.03
C THR A 90 -11.95 3.67 -11.55
N THR A 91 -11.79 2.50 -10.94
CA THR A 91 -11.95 2.30 -9.49
C THR A 91 -10.66 1.75 -8.91
N ILE A 92 -10.51 1.87 -7.60
CA ILE A 92 -9.36 1.34 -6.84
C ILE A 92 -9.47 -0.18 -6.80
N HIS A 93 -8.38 -0.87 -7.11
CA HIS A 93 -8.19 -2.28 -6.76
C HIS A 93 -7.35 -2.38 -5.47
N GLY A 94 -6.16 -1.78 -5.42
CA GLY A 94 -5.36 -1.79 -4.19
C GLY A 94 -3.99 -1.14 -4.28
N LEU A 95 -3.19 -1.36 -3.22
CA LEU A 95 -1.78 -0.99 -3.14
C LEU A 95 -0.97 -2.18 -2.63
N TRP A 96 -0.09 -2.72 -3.46
CA TRP A 96 0.54 -4.02 -3.20
C TRP A 96 2.05 -3.92 -3.09
N PRO A 97 2.67 -4.63 -2.13
CA PRO A 97 4.10 -4.84 -2.13
C PRO A 97 4.43 -6.10 -2.93
N ASP A 98 5.16 -5.93 -4.02
CA ASP A 98 5.81 -7.01 -4.76
C ASP A 98 7.28 -7.10 -4.34
N TYR A 99 7.85 -8.28 -4.51
CA TYR A 99 9.28 -8.45 -4.47
C TYR A 99 9.95 -7.77 -5.66
N CYS A 100 11.21 -7.37 -5.49
CA CYS A 100 11.98 -6.69 -6.53
C CYS A 100 12.21 -7.51 -7.81
N ASP A 101 11.90 -8.81 -7.80
CA ASP A 101 11.92 -9.68 -8.98
C ASP A 101 10.55 -9.86 -9.65
N GLY A 102 9.50 -9.17 -9.18
CA GLY A 102 8.13 -9.25 -9.69
C GLY A 102 7.31 -10.43 -9.15
N THR A 103 7.88 -11.30 -8.31
CA THR A 103 7.06 -12.21 -7.48
C THR A 103 6.49 -11.44 -6.28
N TYR A 104 5.57 -11.99 -5.48
CA TYR A 104 4.97 -11.23 -4.37
C TYR A 104 4.74 -12.02 -3.07
N PRO A 105 4.84 -11.37 -1.90
CA PRO A 105 4.34 -11.89 -0.63
C PRO A 105 2.81 -11.72 -0.50
N GLN A 106 2.18 -12.54 0.34
CA GLN A 106 0.77 -12.37 0.68
C GLN A 106 0.45 -12.90 2.09
N TYR A 107 -0.54 -12.30 2.75
CA TYR A 107 -1.03 -12.71 4.08
C TYR A 107 0.08 -12.78 5.14
N CYS A 108 0.84 -11.69 5.26
CA CYS A 108 2.13 -11.69 5.95
C CYS A 108 2.07 -11.51 7.47
N THR A 109 0.90 -11.57 8.11
CA THR A 109 0.76 -11.34 9.56
C THR A 109 1.72 -12.17 10.41
N ALA A 110 1.97 -13.43 10.05
CA ALA A 110 2.90 -14.29 10.78
C ALA A 110 4.38 -13.84 10.66
N ASP A 111 4.74 -13.19 9.54
CA ASP A 111 6.09 -12.73 9.25
C ASP A 111 6.33 -11.26 9.65
N SER A 112 5.30 -10.43 9.54
CA SER A 112 5.38 -8.98 9.78
C SER A 112 4.98 -8.58 11.20
N GLY A 113 4.13 -9.37 11.86
CA GLY A 113 3.47 -9.01 13.11
C GLY A 113 2.33 -7.98 12.95
N ILE A 114 1.95 -7.63 11.71
CA ILE A 114 0.85 -6.70 11.42
C ILE A 114 -0.48 -7.48 11.49
N PRO A 115 -1.43 -7.09 12.35
CA PRO A 115 -2.64 -7.87 12.56
C PRO A 115 -3.62 -7.76 11.40
N THR A 116 -4.44 -8.81 11.26
CA THR A 116 -5.61 -8.81 10.38
C THR A 116 -6.77 -8.04 11.02
N TYR A 117 -7.69 -7.59 10.17
CA TYR A 117 -8.96 -6.98 10.58
C TYR A 117 -10.08 -7.58 9.74
N THR A 118 -11.30 -7.56 10.29
CA THR A 118 -12.50 -7.83 9.49
C THR A 118 -12.93 -6.60 8.71
N GLY A 119 -13.68 -6.78 7.63
CA GLY A 119 -14.19 -5.68 6.81
C GLY A 119 -15.00 -4.66 7.61
N ALA A 120 -15.80 -5.14 8.57
CA ALA A 120 -16.57 -4.27 9.46
C ALA A 120 -15.67 -3.42 10.36
N GLN A 121 -14.57 -3.98 10.87
CA GLN A 121 -13.59 -3.22 11.66
C GLN A 121 -12.89 -2.17 10.79
N ILE A 122 -12.45 -2.54 9.59
CA ILE A 122 -11.80 -1.63 8.64
C ILE A 122 -12.72 -0.45 8.32
N ALA A 123 -13.95 -0.74 7.88
CA ALA A 123 -14.94 0.29 7.56
C ALA A 123 -15.19 1.23 8.75
N SER A 124 -15.38 0.67 9.96
CA SER A 124 -15.61 1.46 11.18
C SER A 124 -14.41 2.34 11.54
N LEU A 125 -13.20 1.81 11.47
CA LEU A 125 -11.98 2.52 11.86
C LEU A 125 -11.64 3.64 10.86
N ILE A 126 -11.76 3.40 9.55
CA ILE A 126 -11.55 4.45 8.54
C ILE A 126 -12.63 5.52 8.69
N LYS A 127 -13.90 5.15 8.85
CA LYS A 127 -14.99 6.13 9.06
C LYS A 127 -14.75 7.01 10.29
N GLN A 128 -14.24 6.43 11.38
CA GLN A 128 -13.95 7.16 12.61
C GLN A 128 -12.74 8.09 12.49
N TYR A 129 -11.63 7.62 11.93
CA TYR A 129 -10.35 8.34 11.97
C TYR A 129 -9.96 9.03 10.66
N SER A 130 -10.68 8.77 9.57
CA SER A 130 -10.47 9.36 8.24
C SER A 130 -11.78 9.39 7.44
N PRO A 131 -12.82 10.12 7.89
CA PRO A 131 -14.15 10.09 7.28
C PRO A 131 -14.16 10.47 5.80
N LYS A 132 -13.30 11.41 5.37
CA LYS A 132 -13.16 11.78 3.95
C LYS A 132 -12.64 10.62 3.09
N THR A 133 -11.70 9.84 3.62
CA THR A 133 -11.17 8.65 2.96
C THR A 133 -12.25 7.59 2.86
N TYR A 134 -13.00 7.36 3.94
CA TYR A 134 -14.15 6.45 3.94
C TYR A 134 -15.17 6.84 2.86
N ASP A 135 -15.61 8.10 2.85
CA ASP A 135 -16.60 8.60 1.88
C ASP A 135 -16.10 8.42 0.44
N TYR A 136 -14.81 8.73 0.18
CA TYR A 136 -14.20 8.51 -1.13
C TYR A 136 -14.19 7.02 -1.53
N MET A 137 -13.79 6.14 -0.61
CA MET A 137 -13.78 4.69 -0.84
C MET A 137 -15.16 4.13 -1.16
N THR A 138 -16.23 4.66 -0.55
CA THR A 138 -17.60 4.20 -0.86
C THR A 138 -18.02 4.43 -2.32
N VAL A 139 -17.35 5.35 -3.02
CA VAL A 139 -17.58 5.67 -4.43
C VAL A 139 -16.57 4.98 -5.34
N TYR A 140 -15.29 4.96 -4.96
CA TYR A 140 -14.19 4.57 -5.84
C TYR A 140 -13.51 3.25 -5.50
N TYR A 141 -13.70 2.66 -4.31
CA TYR A 141 -13.08 1.39 -3.91
C TYR A 141 -14.16 0.31 -3.78
N LYS A 142 -14.64 -0.14 -4.94
CA LYS A 142 -15.85 -0.95 -5.07
C LYS A 142 -15.51 -2.42 -5.26
N ASP A 143 -16.31 -3.28 -4.63
CA ASP A 143 -16.40 -4.69 -4.98
C ASP A 143 -17.45 -4.87 -6.08
N ILE A 144 -17.06 -5.52 -7.18
CA ILE A 144 -17.97 -5.90 -8.27
C ILE A 144 -19.11 -6.82 -7.81
N SER A 145 -18.91 -7.56 -6.71
CA SER A 145 -19.93 -8.42 -6.08
C SER A 145 -20.81 -7.68 -5.07
N GLY A 146 -20.55 -6.38 -4.83
CA GLY A 146 -21.35 -5.52 -3.96
C GLY A 146 -21.01 -5.57 -2.46
N ASN A 147 -19.90 -6.22 -2.06
CA ASN A 147 -19.46 -6.28 -0.66
C ASN A 147 -18.09 -5.60 -0.47
N ASP A 148 -18.09 -4.27 -0.55
CA ASP A 148 -16.86 -3.46 -0.42
C ASP A 148 -16.08 -3.75 0.86
N ALA A 149 -16.76 -3.99 1.99
CA ALA A 149 -16.10 -4.24 3.26
C ALA A 149 -15.27 -5.54 3.24
N SER A 150 -15.82 -6.61 2.63
CA SER A 150 -15.07 -7.87 2.45
C SER A 150 -13.91 -7.70 1.47
N PHE A 151 -14.05 -6.81 0.49
CA PHE A 151 -12.97 -6.52 -0.44
C PHE A 151 -11.85 -5.71 0.23
N TRP A 152 -12.16 -4.69 1.03
CA TRP A 152 -11.17 -3.96 1.81
C TRP A 152 -10.47 -4.86 2.85
N GLU A 153 -11.20 -5.84 3.40
CA GLU A 153 -10.61 -6.91 4.23
C GLU A 153 -9.58 -7.72 3.47
N HIS A 154 -9.91 -8.18 2.26
CA HIS A 154 -8.97 -8.89 1.40
C HIS A 154 -7.70 -8.08 1.15
N GLU A 155 -7.86 -6.82 0.74
CA GLU A 155 -6.76 -5.95 0.36
C GLU A 155 -5.84 -5.63 1.53
N TRP A 156 -6.39 -5.35 2.71
CA TRP A 156 -5.57 -5.19 3.92
C TRP A 156 -4.89 -6.50 4.33
N ASN A 157 -5.66 -7.58 4.52
CA ASN A 157 -5.15 -8.82 5.10
C ASN A 157 -4.11 -9.48 4.18
N LYS A 158 -4.31 -9.41 2.86
CA LYS A 158 -3.42 -10.00 1.86
C LYS A 158 -2.21 -9.13 1.56
N HIS A 159 -2.39 -7.82 1.35
CA HIS A 159 -1.35 -6.93 0.85
C HIS A 159 -0.85 -5.92 1.90
N GLY A 160 -1.77 -5.26 2.61
CA GLY A 160 -1.41 -4.30 3.68
C GLY A 160 -0.50 -4.90 4.76
N THR A 161 -0.75 -6.13 5.18
CA THR A 161 0.07 -6.84 6.19
C THR A 161 1.51 -7.15 5.74
N CYS A 162 1.83 -6.96 4.46
CA CYS A 162 3.12 -7.27 3.86
C CYS A 162 4.05 -6.06 3.70
N PHE A 163 3.64 -4.85 4.10
CA PHE A 163 4.52 -3.68 4.16
C PHE A 163 5.27 -3.60 5.48
N THR A 164 6.59 -3.75 5.47
CA THR A 164 7.43 -3.61 6.66
C THR A 164 7.27 -2.25 7.35
N THR A 165 7.01 -1.20 6.57
CA THR A 165 6.84 0.19 7.05
C THR A 165 5.51 0.41 7.77
N LEU A 166 4.57 -0.55 7.71
CA LEU A 166 3.27 -0.51 8.39
C LEU A 166 3.26 -1.25 9.74
N ARG A 167 4.42 -1.76 10.20
CA ARG A 167 4.53 -2.29 11.56
C ARG A 167 4.17 -1.21 12.57
N SER A 168 3.48 -1.60 13.65
CA SER A 168 2.96 -0.64 14.63
C SER A 168 4.06 0.26 15.20
N TYR A 169 5.25 -0.26 15.47
CA TYR A 169 6.37 0.56 15.98
C TYR A 169 6.99 1.53 14.96
N CYS A 170 6.63 1.42 13.66
CA CYS A 170 7.05 2.35 12.61
C CYS A 170 6.11 3.54 12.44
N VAL A 171 4.85 3.40 12.87
CA VAL A 171 3.81 4.40 12.62
C VAL A 171 3.53 5.21 13.88
N ALA A 172 3.54 6.53 13.76
CA ALA A 172 3.16 7.42 14.85
C ALA A 172 1.65 7.30 15.14
N PRO A 173 1.23 7.32 16.40
CA PRO A 173 -0.20 7.31 16.73
C PRO A 173 -0.87 8.61 16.26
N ARG A 174 -2.06 8.51 15.66
CA ARG A 174 -2.95 9.66 15.44
C ARG A 174 -3.85 9.90 16.66
N ASN A 175 -4.43 11.09 16.76
CA ASN A 175 -5.28 11.44 17.91
C ASN A 175 -6.41 10.43 18.13
N GLY A 176 -6.51 9.88 19.33
CA GLY A 176 -7.54 8.89 19.70
C GLY A 176 -7.29 7.46 19.22
N ALA A 177 -6.21 7.17 18.48
CA ALA A 177 -5.90 5.84 17.96
C ALA A 177 -4.49 5.38 18.36
N ASN A 178 -4.33 4.07 18.58
CA ASN A 178 -3.00 3.47 18.74
C ASN A 178 -2.28 3.36 17.40
N GLN A 179 -1.01 2.94 17.43
CA GLN A 179 -0.16 2.88 16.24
C GLN A 179 -0.65 1.87 15.19
N THR A 180 -1.18 0.72 15.62
CA THR A 180 -1.71 -0.31 14.71
C THR A 180 -2.92 0.21 13.93
N VAL A 181 -3.86 0.88 14.60
CA VAL A 181 -5.00 1.54 13.94
C VAL A 181 -4.50 2.67 13.04
N SER A 182 -3.47 3.41 13.46
CA SER A 182 -2.88 4.48 12.67
C SER A 182 -2.25 3.97 11.37
N ALA A 183 -1.62 2.79 11.40
CA ALA A 183 -1.06 2.11 10.25
C ALA A 183 -2.17 1.63 9.28
N LEU A 184 -3.22 1.00 9.81
CA LEU A 184 -4.38 0.58 9.03
C LEU A 184 -5.01 1.76 8.28
N VAL A 185 -5.34 2.83 9.01
CA VAL A 185 -5.99 4.00 8.40
C VAL A 185 -5.05 4.70 7.42
N GLY A 186 -3.75 4.78 7.75
CA GLY A 186 -2.74 5.38 6.88
C GLY A 186 -2.55 4.64 5.55
N TYR A 187 -2.68 3.31 5.55
CA TYR A 187 -2.63 2.50 4.33
C TYR A 187 -3.76 2.85 3.36
N PHE A 188 -5.00 2.94 3.86
CA PHE A 188 -6.15 3.32 3.02
C PHE A 188 -6.11 4.79 2.59
N GLU A 189 -5.59 5.68 3.44
CA GLU A 189 -5.32 7.08 3.05
C GLU A 189 -4.29 7.16 1.92
N GLU A 190 -3.23 6.34 1.96
CA GLU A 190 -2.23 6.31 0.90
C GLU A 190 -2.79 5.74 -0.41
N ILE A 191 -3.60 4.66 -0.35
CA ILE A 191 -4.31 4.13 -1.51
C ILE A 191 -5.13 5.22 -2.21
N VAL A 192 -5.95 5.96 -1.45
CA VAL A 192 -6.78 7.04 -2.00
C VAL A 192 -5.91 8.15 -2.60
N GLN A 193 -4.84 8.55 -1.91
CA GLN A 193 -3.92 9.57 -2.42
C GLN A 193 -3.21 9.14 -3.72
N ARG A 194 -2.81 7.87 -3.84
CA ARG A 194 -2.20 7.33 -5.06
C ARG A 194 -3.20 7.32 -6.20
N PHE A 195 -4.40 6.82 -5.95
CA PHE A 195 -5.46 6.77 -6.95
C PHE A 195 -5.81 8.15 -7.50
N GLN A 196 -5.96 9.17 -6.63
CA GLN A 196 -6.24 10.55 -7.05
C GLN A 196 -5.16 11.16 -7.94
N LYS A 197 -3.91 10.70 -7.83
CA LYS A 197 -2.79 11.14 -8.68
C LYS A 197 -2.68 10.37 -10.00
N LEU A 198 -3.53 9.36 -10.20
CA LEU A 198 -3.55 8.47 -11.36
C LEU A 198 -4.94 8.50 -12.05
N PRO A 199 -5.39 9.64 -12.59
CA PRO A 199 -6.69 9.77 -13.27
C PRO A 199 -6.65 9.09 -14.65
N THR A 200 -6.56 7.76 -14.67
CA THR A 200 -6.39 6.92 -15.87
C THR A 200 -7.42 7.25 -16.96
N PHE A 201 -8.69 7.39 -16.58
CA PHE A 201 -9.76 7.72 -17.52
C PHE A 201 -9.50 9.03 -18.26
N ASP A 202 -9.13 10.09 -17.53
CA ASP A 202 -8.87 11.40 -18.11
C ASP A 202 -7.64 11.37 -19.02
N TRP A 203 -6.58 10.67 -18.61
CA TRP A 203 -5.37 10.52 -19.43
C TRP A 203 -5.65 9.80 -20.75
N LEU A 204 -6.47 8.75 -20.74
CA LEU A 204 -6.90 8.06 -21.96
C LEU A 204 -7.78 8.96 -22.82
N LYS A 205 -8.74 9.66 -22.21
CA LYS A 205 -9.65 10.59 -22.90
C LYS A 205 -8.89 11.71 -23.60
N GLU A 206 -7.87 12.29 -22.95
CA GLU A 206 -6.99 13.30 -23.55
C GLU A 206 -6.23 12.77 -24.77
N ALA A 207 -5.92 11.48 -24.82
CA ALA A 207 -5.32 10.80 -25.97
C ALA A 207 -6.35 10.37 -27.05
N GLY A 208 -7.63 10.68 -26.88
CA GLY A 208 -8.71 10.26 -27.78
C GLY A 208 -9.13 8.80 -27.61
N ILE A 209 -8.68 8.14 -26.54
CA ILE A 209 -9.04 6.77 -26.16
C ILE A 209 -10.21 6.87 -25.18
N VAL A 210 -11.43 6.65 -25.68
CA VAL A 210 -12.66 6.81 -24.91
C VAL A 210 -13.51 5.54 -25.01
N PRO A 211 -14.39 5.27 -24.04
CA PRO A 211 -15.24 4.11 -24.10
C PRO A 211 -16.10 4.08 -25.37
N SER A 212 -16.20 2.92 -26.02
CA SER A 212 -16.94 2.71 -27.26
C SER A 212 -17.42 1.26 -27.41
N THR A 213 -18.61 1.08 -27.99
CA THR A 213 -19.14 -0.24 -28.34
C THR A 213 -18.64 -0.76 -29.68
N THR A 214 -17.96 0.07 -30.48
CA THR A 214 -17.57 -0.24 -31.86
C THR A 214 -16.10 -0.02 -32.17
N LYS A 215 -15.39 0.80 -31.38
CA LYS A 215 -13.97 1.08 -31.59
C LYS A 215 -13.11 0.13 -30.76
N THR A 216 -12.02 -0.31 -31.35
CA THR A 216 -10.90 -0.93 -30.64
C THR A 216 -9.70 0.00 -30.66
N TYR A 217 -8.75 -0.28 -29.78
CA TYR A 217 -7.51 0.46 -29.62
C TYR A 217 -6.33 -0.49 -29.61
N LYS A 218 -5.20 -0.07 -30.16
CA LYS A 218 -3.95 -0.82 -29.98
C LYS A 218 -3.53 -0.76 -28.52
N LEU A 219 -3.13 -1.90 -27.96
CA LEU A 219 -2.54 -1.97 -26.62
C LEU A 219 -1.37 -0.99 -26.47
N THR A 220 -0.50 -0.90 -27.49
CA THR A 220 0.65 0.02 -27.47
C THR A 220 0.22 1.48 -27.38
N ALA A 221 -0.86 1.88 -28.03
CA ALA A 221 -1.37 3.26 -27.97
C ALA A 221 -1.88 3.61 -26.56
N ILE A 222 -2.49 2.65 -25.85
CA ILE A 222 -2.93 2.81 -24.46
C ILE A 222 -1.70 2.94 -23.54
N GLN A 223 -0.74 2.04 -23.68
CA GLN A 223 0.49 2.07 -22.87
C GLN A 223 1.27 3.37 -23.08
N GLU A 224 1.46 3.80 -24.33
CA GLU A 224 2.13 5.06 -24.67
C GLU A 224 1.41 6.29 -24.10
N ALA A 225 0.07 6.33 -24.18
CA ALA A 225 -0.72 7.42 -23.64
C ALA A 225 -0.55 7.55 -22.11
N LEU A 226 -0.60 6.43 -21.39
CA LEU A 226 -0.45 6.41 -19.95
C LEU A 226 1.00 6.62 -19.52
N GLU A 227 1.98 6.03 -20.21
CA GLU A 227 3.41 6.21 -19.95
C GLU A 227 3.80 7.68 -20.05
N LYS A 228 3.31 8.41 -21.06
CA LYS A 228 3.58 9.84 -21.22
C LYS A 228 3.13 10.68 -20.01
N LYS A 229 2.10 10.23 -19.30
CA LYS A 229 1.56 10.92 -18.13
C LYS A 229 2.18 10.45 -16.82
N PHE A 230 2.39 9.14 -16.71
CA PHE A 230 2.91 8.49 -15.51
C PHE A 230 4.43 8.61 -15.38
N GLY A 231 5.15 8.59 -16.50
CA GLY A 231 6.61 8.57 -16.58
C GLY A 231 7.23 7.17 -16.70
N ALA A 232 6.41 6.12 -16.72
CA ALA A 232 6.86 4.74 -16.93
C ALA A 232 5.73 3.90 -17.56
N THR A 233 6.07 2.80 -18.24
CA THR A 233 5.07 1.93 -18.86
C THR A 233 4.26 1.16 -17.81
N PRO A 234 2.93 1.34 -17.70
CA PRO A 234 2.10 0.56 -16.78
C PRO A 234 1.78 -0.83 -17.34
N TYR A 235 1.32 -1.72 -16.46
CA TYR A 235 0.63 -2.95 -16.87
C TYR A 235 -0.81 -2.65 -17.25
N ILE A 236 -1.27 -3.28 -18.32
CA ILE A 236 -2.67 -3.26 -18.75
C ILE A 236 -3.21 -4.68 -18.70
N GLY A 237 -4.29 -4.88 -17.96
CA GLY A 237 -4.99 -6.15 -17.85
C GLY A 237 -6.25 -6.17 -18.72
N CYS A 238 -6.49 -7.32 -19.36
CA CYS A 238 -7.73 -7.54 -20.10
C CYS A 238 -8.43 -8.83 -19.66
N SER A 239 -9.76 -8.79 -19.65
CA SER A 239 -10.63 -9.89 -19.29
C SER A 239 -11.32 -10.52 -20.52
N GLY A 240 -12.05 -11.60 -20.26
CA GLY A 240 -12.75 -12.40 -21.27
C GLY A 240 -11.88 -13.41 -22.01
N ALA A 241 -12.51 -14.35 -22.71
CA ALA A 241 -11.82 -15.44 -23.40
C ALA A 241 -10.83 -14.96 -24.49
N SER A 242 -11.13 -13.84 -25.14
CA SER A 242 -10.26 -13.22 -26.15
C SER A 242 -9.19 -12.31 -25.56
N LYS A 243 -9.19 -12.08 -24.24
CA LYS A 243 -8.32 -11.11 -23.54
C LYS A 243 -8.32 -9.73 -24.20
N ALA A 244 -9.48 -9.30 -24.67
CA ALA A 244 -9.62 -8.07 -25.44
C ALA A 244 -10.30 -6.95 -24.66
N ASN A 245 -11.02 -7.23 -23.58
CA ASN A 245 -11.74 -6.17 -22.85
C ASN A 245 -10.84 -5.58 -21.78
N LEU A 246 -10.59 -4.26 -21.84
CA LEU A 246 -9.82 -3.56 -20.80
C LEU A 246 -10.47 -3.75 -19.43
N ASP A 247 -9.64 -4.07 -18.44
CA ASP A 247 -10.10 -4.52 -17.12
C ASP A 247 -9.25 -3.94 -15.99
N GLU A 248 -7.92 -3.90 -16.14
CA GLU A 248 -7.02 -3.47 -15.06
C GLU A 248 -5.90 -2.54 -15.54
N PHE A 249 -5.45 -1.67 -14.65
CA PHE A 249 -4.31 -0.79 -14.84
C PHE A 249 -3.44 -0.82 -13.59
N TRP A 250 -2.18 -1.26 -13.71
CA TRP A 250 -1.26 -1.29 -12.57
C TRP A 250 -0.07 -0.37 -12.82
N TYR A 251 0.13 0.54 -11.86
CA TYR A 251 1.20 1.54 -11.88
C TYR A 251 2.27 1.15 -10.86
N PHE A 252 3.49 0.95 -11.34
CA PHE A 252 4.59 0.44 -10.54
C PHE A 252 5.46 1.58 -10.03
N TYR A 253 5.92 1.43 -8.80
CA TYR A 253 6.79 2.38 -8.13
C TYR A 253 7.92 1.69 -7.41
N HIS A 254 9.08 2.34 -7.39
CA HIS A 254 10.01 2.23 -6.28
C HIS A 254 9.74 3.39 -5.30
N THR A 255 10.26 3.30 -4.08
CA THR A 255 9.99 4.28 -3.02
C THR A 255 11.28 4.71 -2.32
N TYR A 256 11.36 5.99 -1.98
CA TYR A 256 12.22 6.48 -0.90
C TYR A 256 11.34 6.71 0.33
N GLY A 257 11.78 6.22 1.50
CA GLY A 257 11.02 6.37 2.73
C GLY A 257 9.94 5.30 2.94
N PRO A 258 9.06 5.50 3.94
CA PRO A 258 7.92 4.62 4.21
C PRO A 258 6.86 4.70 3.13
N ILE A 259 5.94 3.73 3.08
CA ILE A 259 4.82 3.81 2.11
C ILE A 259 3.85 4.93 2.45
N ILE A 260 3.58 5.20 3.72
CA ILE A 260 2.76 6.35 4.13
C ILE A 260 3.59 7.63 4.00
N GLY A 261 3.23 8.50 3.06
CA GLY A 261 3.88 9.80 2.89
C GLY A 261 5.30 9.76 2.29
N GLY A 262 5.78 8.59 1.85
CA GLY A 262 7.05 8.48 1.15
C GLY A 262 7.04 9.07 -0.26
N TYR A 263 8.20 9.06 -0.89
CA TYR A 263 8.36 9.53 -2.26
C TYR A 263 8.34 8.35 -3.23
N TYR A 264 7.33 8.33 -4.08
CA TYR A 264 7.07 7.28 -5.06
C TYR A 264 7.70 7.66 -6.40
N VAL A 265 8.59 6.81 -6.90
CA VAL A 265 9.28 6.97 -8.19
C VAL A 265 8.65 6.01 -9.20
N PRO A 266 7.97 6.51 -10.24
CA PRO A 266 7.43 5.68 -11.32
C PRO A 266 8.51 4.75 -11.89
N THR A 267 8.19 3.46 -12.04
CA THR A 267 9.08 2.46 -12.64
C THR A 267 8.32 1.63 -13.65
N PRO A 268 8.97 1.11 -14.72
CA PRO A 268 8.28 0.26 -15.70
C PRO A 268 7.70 -1.00 -15.05
N SER A 269 6.58 -1.46 -15.59
CA SER A 269 5.98 -2.74 -15.20
C SER A 269 6.99 -3.89 -15.30
N THR A 270 7.03 -4.73 -14.26
CA THR A 270 7.77 -6.01 -14.26
C THR A 270 6.94 -7.15 -14.84
N THR A 271 5.65 -6.91 -15.12
CA THR A 271 4.72 -7.92 -15.64
C THR A 271 4.26 -7.55 -17.05
N ASN A 272 4.23 -8.54 -17.93
CA ASN A 272 3.71 -8.38 -19.29
C ASN A 272 2.18 -8.25 -19.27
N SER A 273 1.62 -7.37 -20.11
CA SER A 273 0.18 -7.23 -20.27
C SER A 273 -0.49 -8.56 -20.60
N SER A 274 -1.71 -8.77 -20.08
CA SER A 274 -2.55 -9.91 -20.44
C SER A 274 -3.37 -9.67 -21.71
N CYS A 275 -3.37 -8.45 -22.25
CA CYS A 275 -4.21 -8.04 -23.37
C CYS A 275 -3.74 -8.57 -24.73
N ALA A 276 -4.70 -8.75 -25.63
CA ALA A 276 -4.44 -8.87 -27.06
C ALA A 276 -3.89 -7.55 -27.64
N ALA A 277 -3.38 -7.59 -28.88
CA ALA A 277 -2.83 -6.40 -29.55
C ALA A 277 -3.88 -5.31 -29.80
N GLU A 278 -5.13 -5.70 -30.02
CA GLU A 278 -6.29 -4.82 -30.16
C GLU A 278 -7.24 -5.07 -28.98
N VAL A 279 -7.66 -3.99 -28.33
CA VAL A 279 -8.48 -4.04 -27.12
C VAL A 279 -9.75 -3.20 -27.27
N SER A 280 -10.82 -3.69 -26.67
CA SER A 280 -12.11 -3.04 -26.50
C SER A 280 -12.10 -2.26 -25.18
N TYR A 281 -12.42 -0.97 -25.26
CA TYR A 281 -12.69 -0.14 -24.09
C TYR A 281 -14.20 0.10 -24.01
N LEU A 282 -14.93 -0.77 -23.31
CA LEU A 282 -16.40 -0.75 -23.34
C LEU A 282 -16.98 0.35 -22.44
N PRO A 283 -18.10 1.01 -22.79
CA PRO A 283 -18.79 1.90 -21.86
C PRO A 283 -19.32 1.14 -20.64
N LYS A 284 -19.24 1.80 -19.48
CA LYS A 284 -19.94 1.48 -18.24
C LYS A 284 -21.45 1.70 -18.37
#